data_AF-A0A7C5D7M1-F1
#
_entry.id   AF-A0A7C5D7M1-F1
#
_cell.length_a   1.000
_cell.length_b   1.000
_cell.length_c   1.000
_cell.angle_alpha   90.00
_cell.angle_beta   90.00
_cell.angle_gamma   90.00
#
_symmetry.space_group_name_H-M   'P 1'
#
loop_
_entity.id
_entity.type
_entity.pdbx_description
1 polymer ?
#
loop_
_entity_poly.entity_id
_entity_poly.type
_entity_poly.pdbx_seq_one_letter_code
_entity_poly.pdbx_strand_id
1 'polypeptide(L)'
;MDTYVRLDIVVSNDTYKELAKESIRVNARELEKGSGKMWVTPVLEVERIRTGETNEDALSHAVDSTITIHSNEYYTHEDTPSS
;
A
#
# COMPACT_ATOMS: atom_id res chain seq x y z
N MET A 1 4.51 11.24 -26.03
CA MET A 1 3.76 9.97 -25.89
C MET A 1 3.89 9.60 -24.43
N ASP A 2 2.81 9.75 -23.68
CA ASP A 2 2.88 9.54 -22.23
C ASP A 2 2.99 8.04 -21.96
N THR A 3 4.00 7.65 -21.19
CA THR A 3 4.28 6.25 -20.85
C THR A 3 3.81 6.01 -19.43
N TYR A 4 2.85 5.09 -19.25
CA TYR A 4 2.31 4.72 -17.96
C TYR A 4 2.81 3.34 -17.53
N VAL A 5 3.05 3.18 -16.23
CA VAL A 5 3.37 1.90 -15.61
C VAL A 5 2.12 1.33 -14.96
N ARG A 6 1.85 0.04 -15.20
CA ARG A 6 0.80 -0.71 -14.51
C ARG A 6 1.41 -1.47 -13.34
N LEU A 7 0.80 -1.32 -12.16
CA LEU A 7 1.13 -2.07 -10.96
C LEU A 7 -0.06 -2.94 -10.59
N ASP A 8 0.16 -4.24 -10.42
CA ASP A 8 -0.82 -5.18 -9.87
C ASP A 8 -0.30 -5.63 -8.49
N ILE A 9 -1.03 -5.28 -7.43
CA ILE A 9 -0.62 -5.52 -6.04
C ILE A 9 -1.73 -6.32 -5.36
N VAL A 10 -1.40 -7.50 -4.86
CA VAL A 10 -2.31 -8.35 -4.08
C VAL A 10 -1.94 -8.25 -2.61
N VAL A 11 -2.95 -8.05 -1.76
CA VAL A 11 -2.80 -7.89 -0.31
C VAL A 11 -3.79 -8.77 0.43
N SER A 12 -3.51 -9.09 1.70
CA SER A 12 -4.26 -10.10 2.46
C SER A 12 -5.63 -9.65 2.95
N ASN A 13 -5.80 -8.38 3.34
CA ASN A 13 -7.05 -7.92 3.91
C ASN A 13 -7.34 -6.44 3.59
N ASP A 14 -8.53 -6.00 4.01
CA ASP A 14 -9.03 -4.64 3.78
C ASP A 14 -8.17 -3.56 4.42
N THR A 15 -7.52 -3.85 5.56
CA THR A 15 -6.61 -2.91 6.22
C THR A 15 -5.38 -2.66 5.34
N TYR A 16 -4.75 -3.71 4.84
CA TYR A 16 -3.61 -3.58 3.92
C TYR A 16 -4.01 -2.97 2.58
N LYS A 17 -5.24 -3.21 2.11
CA LYS A 17 -5.79 -2.56 0.92
C LYS A 17 -5.84 -1.04 1.09
N GLU A 18 -6.40 -0.55 2.20
CA GLU A 18 -6.47 0.90 2.44
C GLU A 18 -5.07 1.51 2.65
N LEU A 19 -4.18 0.80 3.34
CA LEU A 19 -2.78 1.23 3.51
C LEU A 19 -2.07 1.36 2.15
N ALA A 20 -2.16 0.34 1.30
CA ALA A 20 -1.57 0.37 -0.05
C ALA A 20 -2.16 1.51 -0.89
N LYS A 21 -3.47 1.72 -0.83
CA LYS A 21 -4.13 2.83 -1.54
C LYS A 21 -3.62 4.19 -1.08
N GLU A 22 -3.46 4.39 0.22
CA GLU A 22 -2.95 5.63 0.78
C GLU A 22 -1.48 5.86 0.39
N SER A 23 -0.62 4.85 0.53
CA SER A 23 0.77 4.94 0.12
C SER A 23 0.92 5.30 -1.36
N ILE A 24 0.13 4.68 -2.24
CA ILE A 24 0.13 5.02 -3.68
C ILE A 24 -0.35 6.47 -3.88
N ARG A 25 -1.42 6.88 -3.19
CA ARG A 25 -1.98 8.23 -3.34
C ARG A 25 -0.99 9.31 -2.91
N VAL A 26 -0.34 9.16 -1.76
CA VAL A 26 0.61 10.17 -1.26
C VAL A 26 1.81 10.33 -2.19
N ASN A 27 2.28 9.23 -2.80
CA ASN A 27 3.51 9.25 -3.61
C ASN A 27 3.28 9.51 -5.11
N ALA A 28 2.12 9.14 -5.66
CA ALA A 28 1.85 9.26 -7.10
C ALA A 28 0.91 10.43 -7.45
N ARG A 29 0.34 11.12 -6.47
CA ARG A 29 -0.57 12.25 -6.71
C ARG A 29 0.18 13.48 -7.21
N GLU A 30 -0.30 13.99 -8.33
CA GLU A 30 0.09 15.25 -8.97
C GLU A 30 -1.17 16.07 -9.21
N LEU A 31 -1.14 17.38 -8.95
CA LEU A 31 -2.33 18.23 -8.92
C LEU A 31 -2.74 18.73 -10.31
N GLU A 32 -1.84 18.68 -11.29
CA GLU A 32 -2.07 19.33 -12.58
C GLU A 32 -2.82 18.47 -13.60
N LYS A 33 -2.44 17.20 -13.79
CA LYS A 33 -3.10 16.16 -14.62
C LYS A 33 -2.28 14.86 -14.58
N GLY A 34 -2.95 13.72 -14.73
CA GLY A 34 -2.28 12.50 -15.21
C GLY A 34 -1.72 11.53 -14.16
N SER A 35 -2.08 11.65 -12.86
CA SER A 35 -1.63 10.72 -11.80
C SER A 35 -2.11 9.27 -11.92
N GLY A 36 -2.87 8.95 -12.98
CA GLY A 36 -3.37 7.61 -13.22
C GLY A 36 -4.70 7.31 -12.54
N LYS A 37 -5.00 6.01 -12.41
CA LYS A 37 -6.23 5.48 -11.81
C LYS A 37 -5.87 4.23 -11.00
N MET A 38 -6.64 3.97 -9.97
CA MET A 38 -6.58 2.71 -9.23
C MET A 38 -7.96 2.06 -9.28
N TRP A 39 -7.98 0.73 -9.34
CA TRP A 39 -9.19 -0.06 -9.19
C TRP A 39 -8.88 -1.23 -8.26
N VAL A 40 -9.92 -1.77 -7.64
CA VAL A 40 -9.81 -2.91 -6.74
C VAL A 40 -10.54 -4.06 -7.40
N THR A 41 -9.84 -5.18 -7.54
CA THR A 41 -10.40 -6.43 -8.07
C THR A 41 -10.38 -7.48 -6.96
N PRO A 42 -11.48 -8.19 -6.69
CA PRO A 42 -11.46 -9.28 -5.72
C PRO A 42 -10.56 -10.42 -6.21
N VAL A 43 -9.64 -10.86 -5.36
CA VAL A 43 -8.79 -12.03 -5.61
C VAL A 43 -9.39 -13.20 -4.84
N LEU A 44 -9.75 -14.26 -5.55
CA LEU A 44 -10.46 -15.41 -4.95
C LEU A 44 -9.49 -16.39 -4.28
N GLU A 45 -8.27 -16.51 -4.80
CA GLU A 45 -7.27 -17.47 -4.34
C GLU A 45 -5.87 -16.97 -4.65
N VAL A 46 -4.93 -17.28 -3.77
CA VAL A 46 -3.49 -17.03 -3.95
C VAL A 46 -2.73 -18.30 -3.62
N GLU A 47 -1.74 -18.66 -4.43
CA GLU A 47 -0.86 -19.81 -4.17
C GLU A 47 0.60 -19.38 -4.27
N ARG A 48 1.42 -19.81 -3.29
CA ARG A 48 2.87 -19.67 -3.37
C ARG A 48 3.46 -20.90 -4.05
N ILE A 49 3.86 -20.76 -5.32
CA ILE A 49 4.41 -21.84 -6.18
C ILE A 49 5.49 -22.70 -5.50
N ARG A 50 6.36 -22.10 -4.68
CA ARG A 50 7.48 -22.82 -4.05
C ARG A 50 7.02 -23.80 -2.96
N THR A 51 6.00 -23.44 -2.17
CA THR A 51 5.58 -24.20 -0.96
C THR A 51 4.23 -24.86 -1.12
N GLY A 52 3.41 -24.42 -2.07
CA GLY A 52 2.00 -24.80 -2.19
C GLY A 52 1.12 -24.18 -1.10
N GLU A 53 1.64 -23.24 -0.29
CA GLU A 53 0.83 -22.48 0.66
C GLU A 53 -0.22 -21.67 -0.10
N THR A 54 -1.40 -21.54 0.49
CA THR A 54 -2.53 -20.82 -0.12
C THR A 54 -2.99 -19.64 0.73
N ASN A 55 -3.58 -18.64 0.08
CA ASN A 55 -4.29 -17.51 0.71
C ASN A 55 -3.44 -16.77 1.76
N GLU A 56 -3.87 -16.76 3.02
CA GLU A 56 -3.21 -16.05 4.11
C GLU A 56 -1.77 -16.54 4.32
N ASP A 57 -1.54 -17.85 4.25
CA ASP A 57 -0.20 -18.43 4.42
C ASP A 57 0.72 -18.04 3.24
N ALA A 58 0.17 -17.94 2.04
CA ALA A 58 0.89 -17.50 0.84
C ALA A 58 1.24 -16.00 0.86
N LEU A 59 0.39 -15.20 1.51
CA LEU A 59 0.56 -13.74 1.65
C LEU A 59 1.33 -13.35 2.91
N SER A 60 1.49 -14.28 3.86
CA SER A 60 2.38 -14.10 4.98
C SER A 60 3.84 -14.06 4.47
N HIS A 61 4.61 -13.09 4.93
CA HIS A 61 6.06 -13.21 4.84
C HIS A 61 6.51 -14.08 6.00
N ALA A 62 7.48 -14.98 5.77
CA ALA A 62 8.26 -15.50 6.88
C ALA A 62 8.80 -14.28 7.62
N VAL A 63 8.35 -14.08 8.85
CA VAL A 63 8.77 -12.98 9.71
C VAL A 63 10.26 -13.12 9.97
N ASP A 64 11.08 -12.53 9.11
CA ASP A 64 12.38 -12.05 9.57
C ASP A 64 12.09 -10.91 10.55
N SER A 65 12.55 -11.12 11.77
CA SER A 65 12.32 -10.37 13.00
C SER A 65 12.91 -8.95 13.00
N THR A 66 12.78 -8.22 11.89
CA THR A 66 13.29 -6.85 11.74
C THR A 66 12.27 -5.94 11.07
N ILE A 67 11.04 -5.92 11.60
CA ILE A 67 10.14 -4.80 11.34
C ILE A 67 10.52 -3.67 12.28
N THR A 68 11.28 -2.69 11.79
CA THR A 68 11.40 -1.40 12.46
C THR A 68 10.01 -0.76 12.45
N ILE A 69 9.34 -0.79 13.59
CA ILE A 69 8.10 -0.04 13.79
C ILE A 69 8.46 1.44 13.68
N HIS A 70 8.15 2.06 12.55
CA HIS A 70 8.12 3.51 12.48
C HIS A 70 6.97 3.95 13.40
N SER A 71 7.33 4.50 14.56
CA SER A 71 6.37 5.18 15.43
C SER A 71 5.62 6.20 14.59
N ASN A 72 4.30 6.10 14.55
CA ASN A 72 3.43 7.15 14.04
C ASN A 72 3.63 8.39 14.92
N GLU A 73 4.61 9.23 14.57
CA GLU A 73 4.66 10.59 15.06
C GLU A 73 3.56 11.35 14.31
N TYR A 74 2.39 11.46 14.95
CA TYR A 74 1.35 12.37 14.50
C TYR A 74 1.91 13.80 14.58
N TYR A 75 2.30 14.35 13.43
CA TYR A 75 2.67 15.76 13.32
C TYR A 75 1.38 16.59 13.29
N THR A 76 0.88 16.99 14.46
CA THR A 76 -0.10 18.07 14.55
C THR A 76 0.66 19.39 14.41
N HIS A 77 0.38 20.15 13.34
CA HIS A 77 0.82 21.54 13.24
C HIS A 77 0.30 22.32 14.44
N GLU A 78 1.19 22.84 15.29
CA GLU A 78 0.80 23.83 16.29
C GLU A 78 0.64 25.18 15.59
N ASP A 79 -0.57 25.74 15.64
CA ASP A 79 -0.83 27.08 15.12
C ASP A 79 0.01 28.11 15.88
N THR A 80 0.77 28.93 15.15
CA THR A 80 1.59 30.00 15.73
C THR A 80 0.66 31.10 16.26
N PRO A 81 0.69 31.45 17.56
CA PRO A 81 -0.13 32.54 18.06
C PRO A 81 0.38 33.89 17.51
N SER A 82 -0.54 34.67 16.92
CA SER A 82 -0.27 36.03 16.45
C SER A 82 -0.10 36.99 17.63
N SER A 83 0.98 37.77 17.65
CA SER A 83 1.17 38.94 18.52
C SER A 83 0.69 40.22 17.83
#